data_AF-A0AAQ3W7J7-F1
#
_entry.id   AF-A0AAQ3W7J7-F1
#
_cell.length_a   1.000
_cell.length_b   1.000
_cell.length_c   1.000
_cell.angle_alpha   90.00
_cell.angle_beta   90.00
_cell.angle_gamma   90.00
#
_symmetry.space_group_name_H-M   'P 1'
#
loop_
_entity.id
_entity.type
_entity.pdbx_description
1 polymer ?
#
loop_
_entity_poly.entity_id
_entity_poly.type
_entity_poly.pdbx_seq_one_letter_code
_entity_poly.pdbx_strand_id
1 'polypeptide(L)'
;MKKLSIVTGVALTSLLLVNGQSTFAADTATQKSTTANVEVTKSNLVDPGDPEEPIGPGIGTGDFTINAVSDFDFGQIKIGDIGTAKLGDGKKLGVEVIDERGTGAGWNVQVKMTNFSSTVNGNSDKIVKGWELVIPKGKVKSKNGDMANAPVTKVVTLNEAGVAQTVFSADKDKGLGRYTSIFMDKDTVTTTPVTLKIPSYAKIGTYKADLTWTLTTAPSK
;
A
#
# COMPACT_ATOMS: atom_id res chain seq x y z
N MET A 1 56.16 66.88 26.05
CA MET A 1 57.63 67.03 26.09
C MET A 1 58.13 66.56 27.44
N LYS A 2 59.17 65.69 27.43
CA LYS A 2 59.98 65.18 28.57
C LYS A 2 59.27 64.16 29.48
N LYS A 3 59.86 63.07 29.97
CA LYS A 3 61.11 62.26 29.80
C LYS A 3 60.83 60.95 30.62
N LEU A 4 61.18 59.75 30.15
CA LEU A 4 62.24 58.84 30.68
C LEU A 4 62.35 58.80 32.24
N SER A 5 62.51 57.69 32.98
CA SER A 5 62.98 56.31 32.71
C SER A 5 62.83 55.43 33.99
N ILE A 6 62.63 54.12 33.77
CA ILE A 6 63.26 52.93 34.42
C ILE A 6 63.42 52.89 35.95
N VAL A 7 62.81 51.87 36.58
CA VAL A 7 63.40 51.17 37.73
C VAL A 7 63.22 49.66 37.55
N THR A 8 64.33 48.94 37.61
CA THR A 8 64.47 47.49 37.51
C THR A 8 64.66 46.91 38.92
N GLY A 9 63.90 45.85 39.24
CA GLY A 9 64.28 44.79 40.19
C GLY A 9 64.03 45.05 41.68
N VAL A 10 63.22 44.21 42.33
CA VAL A 10 63.66 43.04 43.12
C VAL A 10 62.39 42.22 43.44
N ALA A 11 62.46 40.91 43.21
CA ALA A 11 61.43 39.93 43.51
C ALA A 11 61.44 39.55 45.00
N LEU A 12 60.27 39.29 45.61
CA LEU A 12 60.11 38.23 46.60
C LEU A 12 58.63 37.79 46.67
N THR A 13 58.44 36.54 46.32
CA THR A 13 57.26 35.67 46.21
C THR A 13 56.20 35.81 47.30
N SER A 14 54.98 36.13 46.89
CA SER A 14 53.74 35.93 47.65
C SER A 14 53.10 34.58 47.28
N LEU A 15 52.85 33.73 48.29
CA LEU A 15 52.04 32.52 48.20
C LEU A 15 50.64 32.86 47.68
N LEU A 16 50.26 32.33 46.51
CA LEU A 16 48.88 32.27 46.05
C LEU A 16 48.40 30.83 46.22
N LEU A 17 47.44 30.65 47.12
CA LEU A 17 46.69 29.40 47.27
C LEU A 17 45.95 29.13 45.96
N VAL A 18 46.38 28.09 45.24
CA VAL A 18 45.70 27.60 44.06
C VAL A 18 44.47 26.82 44.55
N ASN A 19 43.31 27.47 44.55
CA ASN A 19 42.04 26.74 44.55
C ASN A 19 41.99 25.92 43.27
N GLY A 20 42.20 24.61 43.39
CA GLY A 20 42.09 23.65 42.30
C GLY A 20 40.65 23.56 41.82
N GLN A 21 40.24 24.50 40.97
CA GLN A 21 39.17 24.24 40.03
C GLN A 21 39.78 23.40 38.92
N SER A 22 39.45 22.10 38.91
CA SER A 22 39.66 21.25 37.76
C SER A 22 38.83 21.81 36.62
N THR A 23 39.41 22.71 35.82
CA THR A 23 38.81 23.07 34.53
C THR A 23 38.99 21.85 33.64
N PHE A 24 37.95 21.01 33.53
CA PHE A 24 37.91 20.03 32.45
C PHE A 24 37.91 20.85 31.15
N ALA A 25 39.02 20.81 30.41
CA ALA A 25 38.99 21.24 29.01
C ALA A 25 37.91 20.40 28.35
N ALA A 26 36.80 21.03 27.94
CA ALA A 26 35.82 20.35 27.13
C ALA A 26 36.53 19.97 25.83
N ASP A 27 36.75 18.67 25.62
CA ASP A 27 37.28 18.15 24.38
C ASP A 27 36.41 18.71 23.24
N THR A 28 36.99 19.61 22.46
CA THR A 28 36.24 20.25 21.39
C THR A 28 36.14 19.23 20.26
N ALA A 29 34.96 18.63 20.10
CA ALA A 29 34.73 17.63 19.08
C ALA A 29 35.17 18.17 17.71
N THR A 30 36.18 17.53 17.10
CA THR A 30 36.62 17.85 15.74
C THR A 30 35.74 17.11 14.76
N GLN A 31 35.02 17.85 13.89
CA GLN A 31 34.20 17.27 12.83
C GLN A 31 34.91 17.38 11.47
N LYS A 32 34.79 16.34 10.65
CA LYS A 32 35.19 16.34 9.23
C LYS A 32 34.03 15.83 8.40
N SER A 33 33.78 16.45 7.25
CA SER A 33 32.71 16.06 6.34
C SER A 33 33.29 15.54 5.03
N THR A 34 32.66 14.51 4.47
CA THR A 34 32.91 13.96 3.13
C THR A 34 31.58 13.81 2.40
N THR A 35 31.62 13.53 1.09
CA THR A 35 30.41 13.38 0.25
C THR A 35 30.29 11.98 -0.33
N ALA A 36 29.06 11.53 -0.55
CA ALA A 36 28.71 10.32 -1.30
C ALA A 36 27.70 10.70 -2.40
N ASN A 37 27.98 10.32 -3.64
CA ASN A 37 27.16 10.67 -4.82
C ASN A 37 26.55 9.40 -5.43
N VAL A 38 25.31 9.49 -5.90
CA VAL A 38 24.58 8.38 -6.53
C VAL A 38 23.68 8.91 -7.65
N GLU A 39 23.57 8.15 -8.74
CA GLU A 39 22.56 8.33 -9.78
C GLU A 39 21.53 7.20 -9.64
N VAL A 40 20.23 7.54 -9.66
CA VAL A 40 19.14 6.57 -9.52
C VAL A 40 18.49 6.36 -10.87
N THR A 41 18.42 5.10 -11.31
CA THR A 41 17.82 4.70 -12.60
C THR A 41 16.54 3.90 -12.37
N LYS A 42 15.72 3.76 -13.41
CA LYS A 42 14.51 2.93 -13.37
C LYS A 42 14.83 1.44 -13.26
N SER A 43 13.85 0.71 -12.71
CA SER A 43 13.80 -0.74 -12.76
C SER A 43 13.47 -1.20 -14.19
N ASN A 44 14.26 -2.11 -14.76
CA ASN A 44 13.99 -2.73 -16.07
C ASN A 44 13.13 -4.00 -15.93
N LEU A 45 12.25 -4.05 -14.93
CA LEU A 45 11.38 -5.19 -14.68
C LEU A 45 10.40 -5.40 -15.84
N VAL A 46 10.56 -6.54 -16.52
CA VAL A 46 9.60 -7.00 -17.53
C VAL A 46 8.53 -7.86 -16.87
N ASP A 47 8.95 -8.72 -15.93
CA ASP A 47 8.11 -9.58 -15.11
C ASP A 47 8.45 -9.34 -13.63
N PRO A 48 7.50 -8.81 -12.84
CA PRO A 48 7.69 -8.57 -11.41
C PRO A 48 7.71 -9.85 -10.55
N GLY A 49 7.35 -11.01 -11.10
CA GLY A 49 7.31 -12.28 -10.39
C GLY A 49 6.17 -12.41 -9.37
N ASP A 50 6.32 -13.37 -8.46
CA ASP A 50 5.28 -13.74 -7.49
C ASP A 50 4.90 -12.59 -6.55
N PRO A 51 3.60 -12.42 -6.21
CA PRO A 51 3.13 -11.42 -5.25
C PRO A 51 3.74 -11.59 -3.86
N GLU A 52 3.88 -10.47 -3.12
CA GLU A 52 4.43 -10.47 -1.76
C GLU A 52 3.56 -11.25 -0.77
N GLU A 53 2.28 -11.41 -1.11
CA GLU A 53 1.26 -12.11 -0.36
C GLU A 53 0.56 -13.15 -1.24
N PRO A 54 0.08 -14.27 -0.68
CA PRO A 54 -0.48 -15.38 -1.45
C PRO A 54 -1.92 -15.11 -1.92
N ILE A 55 -2.10 -14.04 -2.72
CA ILE A 55 -3.38 -13.57 -3.25
C ILE A 55 -3.71 -14.08 -4.65
N GLY A 56 -2.75 -14.69 -5.35
CA GLY A 56 -2.89 -15.17 -6.72
C GLY A 56 -1.53 -15.36 -7.39
N PRO A 57 -1.48 -15.73 -8.68
CA PRO A 57 -0.25 -15.68 -9.47
C PRO A 57 0.13 -14.23 -9.81
N GLY A 58 1.44 -13.98 -10.00
CA GLY A 58 1.93 -12.76 -10.64
C GLY A 58 1.66 -12.81 -12.14
N ILE A 59 0.92 -11.83 -12.66
CA ILE A 59 0.51 -11.71 -14.07
C ILE A 59 0.80 -10.32 -14.64
N GLY A 60 1.40 -9.44 -13.83
CA GLY A 60 1.73 -8.08 -14.23
C GLY A 60 2.91 -8.06 -15.20
N THR A 61 3.05 -6.94 -15.91
CA THR A 61 4.20 -6.67 -16.78
C THR A 61 4.62 -5.21 -16.67
N GLY A 62 5.92 -4.95 -16.73
CA GLY A 62 6.48 -3.60 -16.66
C GLY A 62 6.60 -3.04 -15.24
N ASP A 63 7.00 -1.76 -15.16
CA ASP A 63 7.26 -1.01 -13.92
C ASP A 63 6.00 -0.35 -13.31
N PHE A 64 4.85 -0.45 -13.97
CA PHE A 64 3.57 0.06 -13.48
C PHE A 64 2.44 -0.89 -13.84
N THR A 65 2.00 -1.70 -12.88
CA THR A 65 1.09 -2.81 -13.18
C THR A 65 0.29 -3.27 -11.96
N ILE A 66 -0.86 -3.90 -12.22
CA ILE A 66 -1.50 -4.79 -11.24
C ILE A 66 -0.80 -6.12 -11.41
N ASN A 67 -0.02 -6.52 -10.42
CA ASN A 67 0.71 -7.77 -10.53
C ASN A 67 -0.17 -8.98 -10.20
N ALA A 68 -1.01 -8.88 -9.18
CA ALA A 68 -1.90 -9.97 -8.78
C ALA A 68 -3.23 -9.42 -8.29
N VAL A 69 -4.30 -10.18 -8.53
CA VAL A 69 -5.63 -9.91 -7.99
C VAL A 69 -6.36 -11.23 -7.77
N SER A 70 -7.11 -11.33 -6.68
CA SER A 70 -7.84 -12.55 -6.34
C SER A 70 -9.20 -12.65 -7.03
N ASP A 71 -9.55 -13.87 -7.44
CA ASP A 71 -10.94 -14.23 -7.74
C ASP A 71 -11.74 -14.41 -6.45
N PHE A 72 -13.07 -14.26 -6.54
CA PHE A 72 -13.98 -14.50 -5.43
C PHE A 72 -14.90 -15.69 -5.73
N ASP A 73 -14.73 -16.78 -4.99
CA ASP A 73 -15.66 -17.93 -4.97
C ASP A 73 -16.59 -17.82 -3.77
N PHE A 74 -17.90 -17.78 -3.97
CA PHE A 74 -18.89 -17.76 -2.89
C PHE A 74 -19.54 -19.13 -2.63
N GLY A 75 -19.26 -20.14 -3.45
CA GLY A 75 -19.92 -21.43 -3.39
C GLY A 75 -21.42 -21.33 -3.59
N GLN A 76 -22.19 -21.76 -2.59
CA GLN A 76 -23.65 -21.76 -2.64
C GLN A 76 -24.21 -20.67 -1.75
N ILE A 77 -25.03 -19.80 -2.34
CA ILE A 77 -25.81 -18.79 -1.62
C ILE A 77 -27.28 -19.11 -1.87
N LYS A 78 -28.10 -19.13 -0.80
CA LYS A 78 -29.54 -19.30 -0.95
C LYS A 78 -30.16 -18.02 -1.52
N ILE A 79 -31.29 -18.17 -2.20
CA ILE A 79 -32.05 -17.05 -2.74
C ILE A 79 -32.44 -16.10 -1.59
N GLY A 80 -32.07 -14.81 -1.71
CA GLY A 80 -32.35 -13.79 -0.68
C GLY A 80 -31.28 -13.66 0.41
N ASP A 81 -30.29 -14.56 0.45
CA ASP A 81 -29.25 -14.58 1.49
C ASP A 81 -27.97 -13.82 1.06
N ILE A 82 -27.09 -13.65 2.03
CA ILE A 82 -25.73 -13.11 1.87
C ILE A 82 -24.73 -14.25 2.03
N GLY A 83 -23.86 -14.41 1.03
CA GLY A 83 -22.71 -15.30 1.07
C GLY A 83 -21.43 -14.58 1.46
N THR A 84 -20.47 -15.33 1.97
CA THR A 84 -19.08 -14.90 2.20
C THR A 84 -18.17 -15.58 1.19
N ALA A 85 -17.20 -14.84 0.63
CA ALA A 85 -16.20 -15.43 -0.25
C ALA A 85 -15.37 -16.48 0.53
N LYS A 86 -15.11 -17.61 -0.11
CA LYS A 86 -14.28 -18.67 0.45
C LYS A 86 -12.81 -18.28 0.40
N LEU A 87 -12.07 -18.79 1.37
CA LEU A 87 -10.63 -18.67 1.45
C LEU A 87 -10.01 -20.05 1.25
N GLY A 88 -9.02 -20.15 0.35
CA GLY A 88 -8.19 -21.35 0.25
C GLY A 88 -7.17 -21.42 1.40
N ASP A 89 -6.71 -22.62 1.72
CA ASP A 89 -5.73 -22.82 2.79
C ASP A 89 -4.44 -22.03 2.53
N GLY A 90 -4.06 -21.19 3.52
CA GLY A 90 -2.90 -20.31 3.43
C GLY A 90 -3.00 -19.18 2.39
N LYS A 91 -4.16 -19.00 1.76
CA LYS A 91 -4.41 -17.93 0.77
C LYS A 91 -5.01 -16.69 1.42
N LYS A 92 -4.99 -15.60 0.65
CA LYS A 92 -5.60 -14.31 0.97
C LYS A 92 -6.40 -13.83 -0.22
N LEU A 93 -7.37 -12.96 0.00
CA LEU A 93 -8.01 -12.20 -1.07
C LEU A 93 -7.45 -10.78 -1.09
N GLY A 94 -7.05 -10.27 -2.25
CA GLY A 94 -6.43 -8.96 -2.35
C GLY A 94 -6.11 -8.52 -3.77
N VAL A 95 -5.44 -7.38 -3.85
CA VAL A 95 -4.83 -6.85 -5.08
C VAL A 95 -3.43 -6.34 -4.75
N GLU A 96 -2.49 -6.56 -5.65
CA GLU A 96 -1.12 -6.03 -5.57
C GLU A 96 -0.84 -5.09 -6.76
N VAL A 97 -0.28 -3.93 -6.43
CA VAL A 97 0.14 -2.91 -7.39
C VAL A 97 1.64 -2.71 -7.26
N ILE A 98 2.29 -2.54 -8.40
CA ILE A 98 3.69 -2.14 -8.51
C ILE A 98 3.73 -0.79 -9.22
N ASP A 99 4.41 0.17 -8.60
CA ASP A 99 4.77 1.46 -9.20
C ASP A 99 6.25 1.77 -8.97
N GLU A 100 7.09 1.32 -9.89
CA GLU A 100 8.54 1.55 -9.92
C GLU A 100 8.95 2.56 -10.99
N ARG A 101 8.00 3.34 -11.51
CA ARG A 101 8.27 4.40 -12.50
C ARG A 101 9.22 5.48 -11.99
N GLY A 102 9.28 5.65 -10.66
CA GLY A 102 10.09 6.65 -9.97
C GLY A 102 9.56 8.09 -10.06
N THR A 103 8.36 8.31 -10.62
CA THR A 103 7.81 9.67 -10.85
C THR A 103 6.98 10.22 -9.70
N GLY A 104 6.49 9.36 -8.81
CA GLY A 104 5.60 9.76 -7.71
C GLY A 104 4.27 10.36 -8.19
N ALA A 105 3.81 10.03 -9.40
CA ALA A 105 2.59 10.62 -9.96
C ALA A 105 1.30 10.20 -9.21
N GLY A 106 1.38 9.18 -8.36
CA GLY A 106 0.22 8.52 -7.78
C GLY A 106 -0.49 7.63 -8.79
N TRP A 107 -1.46 6.88 -8.30
CA TRP A 107 -2.21 5.90 -9.07
C TRP A 107 -3.52 5.51 -8.38
N ASN A 108 -4.41 4.90 -9.14
CA ASN A 108 -5.72 4.49 -8.65
C ASN A 108 -6.17 3.20 -9.33
N VAL A 109 -6.53 2.21 -8.50
CA VAL A 109 -7.17 0.97 -8.90
C VAL A 109 -8.67 1.10 -8.68
N GLN A 110 -9.42 0.87 -9.75
CA GLN A 110 -10.87 0.75 -9.72
C GLN A 110 -11.29 -0.67 -10.05
N VAL A 111 -12.44 -1.06 -9.51
CA VAL A 111 -13.11 -2.31 -9.86
C VAL A 111 -14.54 -2.03 -10.28
N LYS A 112 -14.98 -2.71 -11.33
CA LYS A 112 -16.39 -2.79 -11.74
C LYS A 112 -16.77 -4.24 -11.97
N MET A 113 -18.07 -4.52 -11.90
CA MET A 113 -18.61 -5.86 -12.04
C MET A 113 -19.67 -5.91 -13.12
N THR A 114 -19.81 -7.03 -13.83
CA THR A 114 -20.95 -7.26 -14.73
C THR A 114 -22.17 -7.80 -13.97
N ASN A 115 -23.32 -7.86 -14.63
CA ASN A 115 -24.45 -8.62 -14.09
C ASN A 115 -24.15 -10.12 -14.12
N PHE A 116 -24.72 -10.85 -13.16
CA PHE A 116 -24.66 -12.31 -13.17
C PHE A 116 -25.42 -12.87 -14.37
N SER A 117 -24.77 -13.76 -15.11
CA SER A 117 -25.36 -14.54 -16.21
C SER A 117 -25.25 -16.03 -15.91
N SER A 118 -26.28 -16.80 -16.30
CA SER A 118 -26.26 -18.25 -16.14
C SER A 118 -25.07 -18.86 -16.87
N THR A 119 -24.42 -19.85 -16.24
CA THR A 119 -23.33 -20.61 -16.87
C THR A 119 -23.82 -21.89 -17.55
N VAL A 120 -25.13 -22.16 -17.53
CA VAL A 120 -25.74 -23.34 -18.13
C VAL A 120 -25.99 -23.09 -19.62
N ASN A 121 -25.44 -23.94 -20.49
CA ASN A 121 -25.60 -23.82 -21.94
C ASN A 121 -27.07 -23.74 -22.36
N GLY A 122 -27.41 -22.73 -23.17
CA GLY A 122 -28.79 -22.47 -23.63
C GLY A 122 -29.67 -21.73 -22.62
N ASN A 123 -29.20 -21.48 -21.40
CA ASN A 123 -29.91 -20.65 -20.43
C ASN A 123 -29.45 -19.19 -20.52
N SER A 124 -30.38 -18.27 -20.78
CA SER A 124 -30.14 -16.83 -20.88
C SER A 124 -30.52 -16.03 -19.63
N ASP A 125 -30.82 -16.72 -18.52
CA ASP A 125 -31.17 -16.11 -17.23
C ASP A 125 -30.05 -15.19 -16.72
N LYS A 126 -30.46 -14.05 -16.18
CA LYS A 126 -29.57 -13.04 -15.60
C LYS A 126 -30.13 -12.51 -14.29
N ILE A 127 -29.23 -12.12 -13.39
CA ILE A 127 -29.57 -11.34 -12.20
C ILE A 127 -29.04 -9.93 -12.44
N VAL A 128 -29.93 -9.02 -12.84
CA VAL A 128 -29.57 -7.67 -13.34
C VAL A 128 -29.74 -6.54 -12.34
N LYS A 129 -30.31 -6.83 -11.16
CA LYS A 129 -30.51 -5.87 -10.06
C LYS A 129 -30.51 -6.63 -8.74
N GLY A 130 -30.50 -5.92 -7.62
CA GLY A 130 -30.70 -6.47 -6.26
C GLY A 130 -29.58 -7.38 -5.73
N TRP A 131 -28.54 -7.62 -6.52
CA TRP A 131 -27.28 -8.19 -6.05
C TRP A 131 -26.41 -7.06 -5.46
N GLU A 132 -25.55 -7.41 -4.52
CA GLU A 132 -24.60 -6.47 -3.92
C GLU A 132 -23.32 -7.20 -3.53
N LEU A 133 -22.20 -6.84 -4.16
CA LEU A 133 -20.86 -7.29 -3.79
C LEU A 133 -20.21 -6.21 -2.91
N VAL A 134 -19.82 -6.59 -1.69
CA VAL A 134 -19.06 -5.72 -0.79
C VAL A 134 -17.64 -6.24 -0.66
N ILE A 135 -16.67 -5.41 -1.00
CA ILE A 135 -15.25 -5.63 -0.74
C ILE A 135 -14.87 -4.70 0.44
N PRO A 136 -14.46 -5.26 1.58
CA PRO A 136 -14.15 -4.47 2.77
C PRO A 136 -12.88 -3.63 2.55
N LYS A 137 -12.65 -2.67 3.45
CA LYS A 137 -11.42 -1.89 3.46
C LYS A 137 -10.23 -2.83 3.68
N GLY A 138 -9.34 -2.92 2.69
CA GLY A 138 -8.19 -3.80 2.77
C GLY A 138 -7.10 -3.34 3.73
N LYS A 139 -6.32 -4.29 4.25
CA LYS A 139 -5.09 -4.05 5.01
C LYS A 139 -3.91 -3.91 4.06
N VAL A 140 -3.23 -2.76 4.11
CA VAL A 140 -2.05 -2.48 3.27
C VAL A 140 -0.81 -3.16 3.84
N LYS A 141 -0.04 -3.80 2.97
CA LYS A 141 1.27 -4.38 3.26
C LYS A 141 2.25 -4.11 2.12
N SER A 142 3.52 -4.07 2.48
CA SER A 142 4.63 -3.92 1.55
C SER A 142 5.92 -4.46 2.16
N LYS A 143 6.78 -5.10 1.36
CA LYS A 143 8.20 -5.35 1.67
C LYS A 143 9.10 -4.33 0.97
N ASN A 144 8.74 -3.93 -0.24
CA ASN A 144 9.51 -3.04 -1.11
C ASN A 144 8.84 -1.68 -1.31
N GLY A 145 8.38 -1.06 -0.22
CA GLY A 145 7.66 0.21 -0.25
C GLY A 145 7.79 0.96 1.07
N ASP A 146 7.56 2.27 1.00
CA ASP A 146 7.58 3.14 2.16
C ASP A 146 6.21 3.15 2.84
N MET A 147 6.11 2.46 3.98
CA MET A 147 4.88 2.41 4.77
C MET A 147 4.50 3.77 5.40
N ALA A 148 5.41 4.74 5.49
CA ALA A 148 5.07 6.11 5.90
C ALA A 148 4.32 6.87 4.79
N ASN A 149 4.52 6.48 3.52
CA ASN A 149 3.87 7.02 2.33
C ASN A 149 3.03 5.96 1.60
N ALA A 150 2.36 5.11 2.38
CA ALA A 150 1.55 4.01 1.87
C ALA A 150 0.31 4.51 1.09
N PRO A 151 -0.15 3.73 0.09
CA PRO A 151 -1.46 3.92 -0.52
C PRO A 151 -2.60 3.68 0.48
N VAL A 152 -3.80 4.14 0.12
CA VAL A 152 -5.01 4.03 0.93
C VAL A 152 -6.04 3.11 0.28
N THR A 153 -6.74 2.34 1.10
CA THR A 153 -7.82 1.44 0.69
C THR A 153 -9.19 2.01 1.04
N LYS A 154 -10.20 1.70 0.22
CA LYS A 154 -11.61 2.08 0.45
C LYS A 154 -12.48 0.82 0.48
N VAL A 155 -13.61 0.91 1.18
CA VAL A 155 -14.70 -0.06 1.03
C VAL A 155 -15.31 0.13 -0.35
N VAL A 156 -15.62 -0.96 -1.02
CA VAL A 156 -16.32 -0.96 -2.32
C VAL A 156 -17.64 -1.71 -2.16
N THR A 157 -18.72 -1.12 -2.69
CA THR A 157 -20.06 -1.72 -2.72
C THR A 157 -20.57 -1.64 -4.16
N LEU A 158 -20.42 -2.73 -4.91
CA LEU A 158 -20.92 -2.84 -6.28
C LEU A 158 -22.33 -3.45 -6.24
N ASN A 159 -23.30 -2.72 -6.77
CA ASN A 159 -24.70 -3.14 -6.87
C ASN A 159 -25.32 -2.77 -8.23
N GLU A 160 -24.51 -2.22 -9.13
CA GLU A 160 -24.88 -1.83 -10.49
C GLU A 160 -23.78 -2.26 -11.46
N ALA A 161 -24.17 -2.88 -12.56
CA ALA A 161 -23.22 -3.40 -13.54
C ALA A 161 -22.49 -2.27 -14.27
N GLY A 162 -21.17 -2.40 -14.40
CA GLY A 162 -20.33 -1.46 -15.15
C GLY A 162 -19.95 -0.18 -14.40
N VAL A 163 -20.54 0.09 -13.23
CA VAL A 163 -20.16 1.22 -12.37
C VAL A 163 -18.86 0.90 -11.63
N ALA A 164 -17.82 1.67 -11.90
CA ALA A 164 -16.50 1.49 -11.30
C ALA A 164 -16.38 2.22 -9.96
N GLN A 165 -15.75 1.59 -8.97
CA GLN A 165 -15.43 2.19 -7.68
C GLN A 165 -13.95 2.01 -7.36
N THR A 166 -13.35 3.03 -6.74
CA THR A 166 -11.96 2.99 -6.28
C THR A 166 -11.82 2.07 -5.07
N VAL A 167 -10.91 1.10 -5.17
CA VAL A 167 -10.60 0.14 -4.10
C VAL A 167 -9.27 0.43 -3.41
N PHE A 168 -8.30 0.92 -4.17
CA PHE A 168 -6.92 1.11 -3.71
C PHE A 168 -6.27 2.25 -4.49
N SER A 169 -5.68 3.23 -3.82
CA SER A 169 -5.12 4.41 -4.49
C SER A 169 -3.95 5.02 -3.73
N ALA A 170 -3.02 5.61 -4.47
CA ALA A 170 -1.94 6.43 -3.95
C ALA A 170 -2.08 7.87 -4.45
N ASP A 171 -2.00 8.82 -3.53
CA ASP A 171 -1.85 10.23 -3.88
C ASP A 171 -0.49 10.50 -4.51
N LYS A 172 -0.32 11.72 -5.02
CA LYS A 172 0.99 12.20 -5.45
C LYS A 172 2.04 12.01 -4.32
N ASP A 173 3.24 11.61 -4.74
CA ASP A 173 4.42 11.34 -3.91
C ASP A 173 4.24 10.20 -2.89
N LYS A 174 3.20 9.37 -3.07
CA LYS A 174 2.93 8.15 -2.29
C LYS A 174 2.87 6.92 -3.18
N GLY A 175 2.93 5.75 -2.55
CA GLY A 175 2.67 4.48 -3.22
C GLY A 175 3.69 4.09 -4.29
N LEU A 176 4.91 4.64 -4.23
CA LEU A 176 6.06 4.14 -4.99
C LEU A 176 6.55 2.82 -4.39
N GLY A 177 6.87 1.87 -5.25
CA GLY A 177 7.23 0.50 -4.90
C GLY A 177 6.04 -0.46 -5.03
N ARG A 178 6.07 -1.53 -4.23
CA ARG A 178 5.10 -2.63 -4.31
C ARG A 178 4.18 -2.63 -3.10
N TYR A 179 2.86 -2.68 -3.31
CA TYR A 179 1.90 -2.72 -2.21
C TYR A 179 0.79 -3.72 -2.49
N THR A 180 0.47 -4.52 -1.48
CA THR A 180 -0.70 -5.38 -1.45
C THR A 180 -1.78 -4.79 -0.56
N SER A 181 -3.00 -4.68 -1.08
CA SER A 181 -4.22 -4.50 -0.28
C SER A 181 -4.88 -5.86 -0.05
N ILE A 182 -4.81 -6.38 1.18
CA ILE A 182 -5.46 -7.63 1.59
C ILE A 182 -6.91 -7.32 2.01
N PHE A 183 -7.88 -7.76 1.20
CA PHE A 183 -9.31 -7.61 1.48
C PHE A 183 -9.82 -8.61 2.52
N MET A 184 -9.31 -9.85 2.46
CA MET A 184 -9.70 -10.92 3.39
C MET A 184 -8.53 -11.86 3.65
N ASP A 185 -8.38 -12.29 4.89
CA ASP A 185 -7.52 -13.39 5.29
C ASP A 185 -8.19 -14.24 6.38
N LYS A 186 -7.45 -15.21 6.95
CA LYS A 186 -7.97 -16.12 7.99
C LYS A 186 -8.53 -15.38 9.22
N ASP A 187 -8.03 -14.19 9.51
CA ASP A 187 -8.39 -13.43 10.71
C ASP A 187 -9.60 -12.54 10.47
N THR A 188 -9.85 -12.18 9.20
CA THR A 188 -10.96 -11.28 8.83
C THR A 188 -12.17 -11.98 8.20
N VAL A 189 -12.06 -13.26 7.84
CA VAL A 189 -13.13 -14.03 7.18
C VAL A 189 -14.46 -14.06 7.96
N THR A 190 -14.44 -13.91 9.29
CA THR A 190 -15.66 -13.87 10.13
C THR A 190 -16.06 -12.48 10.61
N THR A 191 -15.20 -11.46 10.45
CA THR A 191 -15.40 -10.13 11.03
C THR A 191 -15.64 -9.06 9.97
N THR A 192 -14.83 -9.04 8.91
CA THR A 192 -14.97 -8.13 7.78
C THR A 192 -14.75 -8.89 6.47
N PRO A 193 -15.65 -9.82 6.09
CA PRO A 193 -15.52 -10.58 4.86
C PRO A 193 -15.84 -9.77 3.59
N VAL A 194 -15.37 -10.28 2.45
CA VAL A 194 -15.94 -10.02 1.13
C VAL A 194 -17.26 -10.77 1.04
N THR A 195 -18.35 -10.06 0.78
CA THR A 195 -19.71 -10.64 0.82
C THR A 195 -20.47 -10.38 -0.47
N LEU A 196 -21.35 -11.31 -0.82
CA LEU A 196 -22.26 -11.18 -1.97
C LEU A 196 -23.69 -11.45 -1.53
N LYS A 197 -24.58 -10.47 -1.73
CA LYS A 197 -26.02 -10.63 -1.57
C LYS A 197 -26.65 -11.11 -2.88
N ILE A 198 -27.50 -12.12 -2.82
CA ILE A 198 -28.32 -12.58 -3.95
C ILE A 198 -29.78 -12.19 -3.72
N PRO A 199 -30.47 -11.58 -4.70
CA PRO A 199 -31.86 -11.15 -4.52
C PRO A 199 -32.83 -12.33 -4.41
N SER A 200 -33.94 -12.12 -3.71
CA SER A 200 -34.96 -13.15 -3.43
C SER A 200 -35.77 -13.63 -4.64
N TYR A 201 -35.66 -12.95 -5.78
CA TYR A 201 -36.33 -13.35 -7.04
C TYR A 201 -35.39 -14.04 -8.02
N ALA A 202 -34.11 -14.24 -7.65
CA ALA A 202 -33.18 -14.98 -8.51
C ALA A 202 -33.71 -16.40 -8.78
N LYS A 203 -33.64 -16.85 -10.04
CA LYS A 203 -33.98 -18.23 -10.39
C LYS A 203 -32.87 -19.16 -9.91
N ILE A 204 -33.22 -20.38 -9.50
CA ILE A 204 -32.23 -21.40 -9.10
C ILE A 204 -31.33 -21.73 -10.30
N GLY A 205 -30.01 -21.68 -10.11
CA GLY A 205 -29.03 -21.99 -11.14
C GLY A 205 -27.61 -21.61 -10.73
N THR A 206 -26.67 -21.86 -11.63
CA THR A 206 -25.27 -21.43 -11.49
C THR A 206 -25.05 -20.18 -12.31
N TYR A 207 -24.48 -19.15 -11.67
CA TYR A 207 -24.26 -17.86 -12.30
C TYR A 207 -22.81 -17.42 -12.15
N LYS A 208 -22.35 -16.60 -13.10
CA LYS A 208 -21.06 -15.93 -13.06
C LYS A 208 -21.24 -14.45 -13.38
N ALA A 209 -20.46 -13.61 -12.72
CA ALA A 209 -20.21 -12.24 -13.09
C ALA A 209 -18.70 -12.03 -13.19
N ASP A 210 -18.28 -11.11 -14.04
CA ASP A 210 -16.88 -10.79 -14.26
C ASP A 210 -16.53 -9.48 -13.54
N LEU A 211 -15.39 -9.48 -12.87
CA LEU A 211 -14.79 -8.28 -12.28
C LEU A 211 -13.73 -7.75 -13.23
N THR A 212 -13.77 -6.46 -13.52
CA THR A 212 -12.73 -5.76 -14.28
C THR A 212 -12.01 -4.79 -13.35
N TRP A 213 -10.70 -5.00 -13.21
CA TRP A 213 -9.81 -4.15 -12.43
C TRP A 213 -9.03 -3.23 -13.36
N THR A 214 -8.94 -1.95 -13.03
CA THR A 214 -8.28 -0.96 -13.88
C THR A 214 -7.34 -0.12 -13.06
N LEU A 215 -6.05 -0.14 -13.41
CA LEU A 215 -5.03 0.73 -12.85
C LEU A 215 -4.84 1.94 -13.76
N THR A 216 -4.91 3.12 -13.17
CA THR A 216 -4.77 4.41 -13.87
C THR A 216 -3.70 5.26 -13.23
N THR A 217 -3.04 6.08 -14.05
CA THR A 217 -2.12 7.11 -13.59
C THR A 217 -2.93 8.34 -13.16
N ALA A 218 -2.57 8.91 -12.01
CA ALA A 218 -3.29 9.95 -11.27
C ALA A 218 -4.58 9.49 -10.56
N PRO A 219 -4.77 9.87 -9.28
CA PRO A 219 -6.00 9.56 -8.56
C PRO A 219 -7.20 10.25 -9.23
N SER A 220 -8.33 9.54 -9.33
CA SER A 220 -9.61 10.16 -9.66
C SER A 220 -9.90 11.22 -8.58
N LYS A 221 -9.92 12.50 -8.96
CA LYS A 221 -10.40 13.57 -8.08
C LYS A 221 -11.83 13.32 -7.64
#